data_AF-A0AAN6MTZ6-F1
#
_entry.id   AF-A0AAN6MTZ6-F1
#
_cell.length_a   1.000
_cell.length_b   1.000
_cell.length_c   1.000
_cell.angle_alpha   90.00
_cell.angle_beta   90.00
_cell.angle_gamma   90.00
#
_symmetry.space_group_name_H-M   'P 1'
#
loop_
_entity.id
_entity.type
_entity.pdbx_description
1 polymer ?
#
loop_
_entity_poly.entity_id
_entity_poly.type
_entity_poly.pdbx_seq_one_letter_code
_entity_poly.pdbx_strand_id
1 'polypeptide(L)'
;MRSQRIQSALGLLARPLATPSVTIPGLGAQARWAHSHAPRPVPAPTPFVPDVETFLTVIGRGLKQHASKFPTWEALFTLNSDQLRELGVEPPRTRRYLLRWRERFRLGKFGIGGDLKHVENGMAELKVRETHKTPLVRLRQVVNVPPGQEESTPEAVLVSGFKVKGVGTISGSYALPMRHGGARVTVTEGMWEDKRGHKVDGGERRREEVRFKRRVAERKALREQQGYY
;
A
#
# COMPACT_ATOMS: atom_id res chain seq x y z
N MET A 1 76.61 28.59 -33.49
CA MET A 1 75.52 29.43 -32.95
C MET A 1 75.43 29.18 -31.45
N ARG A 2 75.37 30.27 -30.68
CA ARG A 2 75.42 30.36 -29.20
C ARG A 2 74.35 29.45 -28.56
N SER A 3 74.70 28.60 -27.58
CA SER A 3 74.54 28.83 -26.12
C SER A 3 73.23 29.59 -25.81
N GLN A 4 72.28 29.05 -25.04
CA GLN A 4 72.44 28.84 -23.59
C GLN A 4 71.63 27.63 -23.08
N ARG A 5 72.35 26.69 -22.46
CA ARG A 5 71.83 25.87 -21.36
C ARG A 5 71.86 26.74 -20.12
N ILE A 6 70.71 26.96 -19.47
CA ILE A 6 70.65 27.56 -18.15
C ILE A 6 70.62 26.42 -17.14
N GLN A 7 71.66 26.42 -16.29
CA GLN A 7 71.79 25.55 -15.14
C GLN A 7 70.88 26.03 -14.00
N SER A 8 70.41 25.04 -13.27
CA SER A 8 69.84 25.05 -11.93
C SER A 8 70.50 26.00 -10.93
N ALA A 9 69.67 26.64 -10.08
CA ALA A 9 70.06 27.03 -8.74
C ALA A 9 68.84 27.01 -7.80
N LEU A 10 69.10 26.62 -6.55
CA LEU A 10 68.25 26.70 -5.35
C LEU A 10 67.16 25.61 -5.29
N GLY A 11 67.28 24.54 -4.49
CA GLY A 11 67.84 24.50 -3.15
C GLY A 11 66.69 24.54 -2.15
N LEU A 12 66.41 23.36 -1.58
CA LEU A 12 65.85 23.11 -0.24
C LEU A 12 65.00 24.22 0.38
N LEU A 13 63.71 23.93 0.63
CA LEU A 13 63.08 24.10 1.94
C LEU A 13 61.70 23.40 1.91
N ALA A 14 61.70 22.11 2.24
CA ALA A 14 60.49 21.44 2.70
C ALA A 14 60.22 21.92 4.14
N ARG A 15 59.20 22.76 4.32
CA ARG A 15 58.60 23.02 5.63
C ARG A 15 57.10 23.18 5.44
N PRO A 16 56.26 22.24 5.89
CA PRO A 16 54.83 22.48 5.91
C PRO A 16 54.57 23.61 6.92
N LEU A 17 54.11 24.77 6.45
CA LEU A 17 53.41 25.68 7.33
C LEU A 17 52.14 24.94 7.76
N ALA A 18 52.12 24.51 9.01
CA ALA A 18 50.86 24.27 9.71
C ALA A 18 50.04 25.55 9.57
N THR A 19 48.97 25.48 8.79
CA THR A 19 47.95 26.51 8.83
C THR A 19 47.44 26.56 10.26
N PRO A 20 47.46 27.73 10.95
CA PRO A 20 46.76 27.83 12.20
C PRO A 20 45.30 27.56 11.88
N SER A 21 44.77 26.46 12.40
CA SER A 21 43.34 26.29 12.57
C SER A 21 42.89 27.47 13.41
N VAL A 22 42.41 28.53 12.76
CA VAL A 22 41.64 29.58 13.44
C VAL A 22 40.34 28.91 13.85
N THR A 23 40.39 28.23 14.99
CA THR A 23 39.23 27.94 15.80
C THR A 23 38.70 29.29 16.24
N ILE A 24 37.80 29.88 15.46
CA ILE A 24 36.97 30.98 15.92
C ILE A 24 36.16 30.39 17.10
N PRO A 25 36.42 30.79 18.35
CA PRO A 25 35.61 30.34 19.45
C PRO A 25 34.25 31.03 19.30
N GLY A 26 33.23 30.30 18.89
CA GLY A 26 31.86 30.84 18.82
C GLY A 26 31.03 30.44 17.60
N LEU A 27 31.62 29.88 16.54
CA LEU A 27 30.86 29.25 15.46
C LEU A 27 30.81 27.73 15.68
N GLY A 28 30.20 27.34 16.80
CA GLY A 28 29.73 25.96 16.94
C GLY A 28 28.75 25.72 15.80
N ALA A 29 29.04 24.74 14.93
CA ALA A 29 28.06 24.22 13.99
C ALA A 29 26.91 23.64 14.83
N GLN A 30 25.92 24.47 15.13
CA GLN A 30 24.70 24.09 15.80
C GLN A 30 23.95 23.20 14.81
N ALA A 31 24.23 21.90 14.83
CA ALA A 31 23.36 20.93 14.20
C ALA A 31 22.02 21.03 14.93
N ARG A 32 21.08 21.78 14.34
CA ARG A 32 19.69 21.77 14.79
C ARG A 32 19.11 20.43 14.40
N TRP A 33 19.10 19.50 15.32
CA TRP A 33 18.38 18.24 15.16
C TRP A 33 16.91 18.58 15.36
N ALA A 34 16.08 18.35 14.35
CA ALA A 34 14.64 18.45 14.51
C ALA A 34 14.24 17.55 15.69
N HIS A 35 13.73 18.20 16.72
CA HIS A 35 13.47 17.64 18.03
C HIS A 35 12.53 16.44 17.95
N SER A 36 12.82 15.43 18.78
CA SER A 36 11.97 14.30 19.18
C SER A 36 10.57 14.32 18.59
N HIS A 37 10.30 13.48 17.58
CA HIS A 37 8.93 13.24 17.17
C HIS A 37 8.20 12.57 18.34
N ALA A 38 7.19 13.26 18.87
CA ALA A 38 6.29 12.67 19.85
C ALA A 38 5.80 11.30 19.35
N PRO A 39 5.72 10.28 20.22
CA PRO A 39 5.26 8.97 19.83
C PRO A 39 3.88 9.09 19.19
N ARG A 40 3.76 8.57 17.96
CA ARG A 40 2.51 8.69 17.21
C ARG A 40 1.45 7.79 17.87
N PRO A 41 0.22 8.28 18.05
CA PRO A 41 -0.83 7.47 18.66
C PRO A 41 -1.08 6.22 17.81
N VAL A 42 -1.28 5.09 18.49
CA VAL A 42 -1.68 3.84 17.85
C VAL A 42 -3.20 3.90 17.63
N PRO A 43 -3.68 3.72 16.39
CA PRO A 43 -5.11 3.75 16.10
C PRO A 43 -5.76 2.47 16.61
N ALA A 44 -6.99 2.57 17.12
CA ALA A 44 -7.77 1.40 17.50
C ALA A 44 -8.09 0.53 16.26
N PRO A 45 -8.15 -0.81 16.40
CA PRO A 45 -8.59 -1.69 15.33
C PRO A 45 -10.04 -1.37 14.93
N THR A 46 -10.37 -1.55 13.66
CA THR A 46 -11.74 -1.34 13.16
C THR A 46 -12.48 -2.68 13.11
N PRO A 47 -13.83 -2.71 13.17
CA PRO A 47 -14.57 -3.97 13.03
C PRO A 47 -14.25 -4.71 11.73
N PHE A 48 -13.97 -3.96 10.65
CA PHE A 48 -13.55 -4.52 9.38
C PHE A 48 -12.10 -5.05 9.36
N VAL A 49 -11.23 -4.51 10.21
CA VAL A 49 -9.81 -4.92 10.34
C VAL A 49 -9.50 -5.11 11.83
N PRO A 50 -9.90 -6.24 12.42
CA PRO A 50 -9.76 -6.47 13.86
C PRO A 50 -8.34 -6.87 14.27
N ASP A 51 -7.60 -7.52 13.38
CA ASP A 51 -6.31 -8.13 13.65
C ASP A 51 -5.22 -7.73 12.63
N VAL A 52 -3.97 -8.03 12.99
CA VAL A 52 -2.80 -7.71 12.18
C VAL A 52 -2.79 -8.50 10.86
N GLU A 53 -3.17 -9.78 10.88
CA GLU A 53 -3.17 -10.62 9.69
C GLU A 53 -4.19 -10.11 8.67
N THR A 54 -5.39 -9.72 9.11
CA THR A 54 -6.39 -9.08 8.26
C THR A 54 -5.87 -7.77 7.68
N PHE A 55 -5.22 -6.91 8.47
CA PHE A 55 -4.65 -5.65 7.94
C PHE A 55 -3.64 -5.92 6.82
N LEU A 56 -2.70 -6.85 7.05
CA LEU A 56 -1.66 -7.21 6.08
C LEU A 56 -2.25 -7.89 4.83
N THR A 57 -3.33 -8.64 4.99
CA THR A 57 -4.05 -9.29 3.88
C THR A 57 -4.76 -8.25 3.02
N VAL A 58 -5.48 -7.31 3.64
CA VAL A 58 -6.25 -6.27 2.94
C VAL A 58 -5.36 -5.34 2.11
N ILE A 59 -4.18 -4.96 2.62
CA ILE A 59 -3.24 -4.10 1.87
C ILE A 59 -2.48 -4.84 0.76
N GLY A 60 -2.50 -6.17 0.76
CA GLY A 60 -1.99 -7.06 -0.29
C GLY A 60 -0.46 -7.10 -0.40
N ARG A 61 0.04 -7.28 -1.64
CA ARG A 61 1.47 -7.43 -1.99
C ARG A 61 2.21 -8.57 -1.29
N GLY A 62 1.50 -9.62 -0.88
CA GLY A 62 2.08 -10.74 -0.15
C GLY A 62 2.58 -10.39 1.25
N LEU A 63 2.16 -9.25 1.84
CA LEU A 63 2.58 -8.84 3.18
C LEU A 63 2.09 -9.78 4.29
N LYS A 64 1.06 -10.58 4.01
CA LYS A 64 0.56 -11.64 4.88
C LYS A 64 1.68 -12.60 5.37
N GLN A 65 2.71 -12.82 4.56
CA GLN A 65 3.85 -13.69 4.90
C GLN A 65 4.62 -13.22 6.13
N HIS A 66 4.57 -11.91 6.44
CA HIS A 66 5.27 -11.33 7.58
C HIS A 66 4.39 -11.21 8.82
N ALA A 67 3.16 -11.72 8.81
CA ALA A 67 2.22 -11.61 9.95
C ALA A 67 2.83 -12.14 11.25
N SER A 68 3.54 -13.27 11.21
CA SER A 68 4.19 -13.88 12.38
C SER A 68 5.30 -13.02 13.00
N LYS A 69 5.77 -11.97 12.32
CA LYS A 69 6.77 -11.03 12.85
C LYS A 69 6.15 -9.96 13.75
N PHE A 70 4.82 -9.83 13.74
CA PHE A 70 4.08 -8.83 14.49
C PHE A 70 3.19 -9.54 15.53
N PRO A 71 3.66 -9.67 16.78
CA PRO A 71 2.89 -10.37 17.80
C PRO A 71 1.66 -9.57 18.26
N THR A 72 1.72 -8.23 18.22
CA THR A 72 0.65 -7.35 18.68
C THR A 72 0.30 -6.28 17.66
N TRP A 73 -0.93 -5.77 17.74
CA TRP A 73 -1.38 -4.62 16.93
C TRP A 73 -0.51 -3.38 17.17
N GLU A 74 -0.14 -3.14 18.42
CA GLU A 74 0.73 -2.03 18.80
C GLU A 74 2.13 -2.15 18.20
N ALA A 75 2.70 -3.37 18.13
CA ALA A 75 3.98 -3.60 17.47
C ALA A 75 3.92 -3.19 16.00
N LEU A 76 2.84 -3.55 15.29
CA LEU A 76 2.66 -3.15 13.89
C LEU A 76 2.71 -1.64 13.71
N PHE A 77 2.07 -0.87 14.59
CA PHE A 77 2.02 0.59 14.50
C PHE A 77 3.20 1.31 15.16
N THR A 78 4.02 0.65 15.97
CA THR A 78 5.13 1.30 16.68
C THR A 78 6.47 1.09 15.99
N LEU A 79 6.72 -0.09 15.39
CA LEU A 79 8.04 -0.44 14.84
C LEU A 79 8.56 0.54 13.77
N ASN A 80 9.85 0.84 13.83
CA ASN A 80 10.55 1.73 12.90
C ASN A 80 11.03 1.01 11.63
N SER A 81 11.49 1.78 10.63
CA SER A 81 12.01 1.20 9.38
C SER A 81 13.20 0.27 9.61
N ASP A 82 14.14 0.62 10.48
CA ASP A 82 15.33 -0.21 10.71
C ASP A 82 14.98 -1.51 11.45
N GLN A 83 14.11 -1.42 12.45
CA GLN A 83 13.57 -2.59 13.15
C GLN A 83 12.80 -3.52 12.20
N LEU A 84 11.98 -2.97 11.29
CA LEU A 84 11.30 -3.76 10.27
C LEU A 84 12.27 -4.48 9.32
N ARG A 85 13.41 -3.85 9.02
CA ARG A 85 14.48 -4.46 8.23
C ARG A 85 15.12 -5.63 8.98
N GLU A 86 15.43 -5.44 10.26
CA GLU A 86 16.00 -6.48 11.13
C GLU A 86 15.07 -7.69 11.29
N LEU A 87 13.75 -7.45 11.37
CA LEU A 87 12.73 -8.50 11.42
C LEU A 87 12.54 -9.24 10.07
N GLY A 88 13.20 -8.79 9.00
CA GLY A 88 13.16 -9.42 7.69
C GLY A 88 12.02 -8.96 6.78
N VAL A 89 11.41 -7.80 7.04
CA VAL A 89 10.44 -7.19 6.11
C VAL A 89 11.19 -6.53 4.96
N GLU A 90 11.57 -7.36 3.99
CA GLU A 90 12.28 -7.01 2.76
C GLU A 90 11.44 -7.42 1.54
N PRO A 91 11.56 -6.75 0.38
CA PRO A 91 12.48 -5.67 0.00
C PRO A 91 12.13 -4.29 0.60
N PRO A 92 12.98 -3.25 0.46
CA PRO A 92 12.74 -1.93 1.04
C PRO A 92 11.46 -1.26 0.53
N ARG A 93 11.03 -1.61 -0.69
CA ARG A 93 9.78 -1.13 -1.29
C ARG A 93 8.54 -1.64 -0.54
N THR A 94 8.58 -2.89 -0.07
CA THR A 94 7.52 -3.51 0.73
C THR A 94 7.43 -2.82 2.09
N ARG A 95 8.57 -2.60 2.74
CA ARG A 95 8.66 -1.86 4.01
C ARG A 95 8.13 -0.42 3.91
N ARG A 96 8.56 0.35 2.91
CA ARG A 96 8.05 1.71 2.66
C ARG A 96 6.54 1.73 2.38
N TYR A 97 6.05 0.71 1.68
CA TYR A 97 4.61 0.57 1.41
C TYR A 97 3.80 0.30 2.68
N LEU A 98 4.28 -0.59 3.55
CA LEU A 98 3.67 -0.86 4.85
C LEU A 98 3.63 0.41 5.73
N LEU A 99 4.75 1.13 5.84
CA LEU A 99 4.83 2.38 6.60
C LEU A 99 3.85 3.44 6.08
N ARG A 100 3.70 3.55 4.75
CA ARG A 100 2.71 4.45 4.14
C ARG A 100 1.28 4.05 4.51
N TRP A 101 0.95 2.76 4.46
CA TRP A 101 -0.39 2.28 4.82
C TRP A 101 -0.71 2.44 6.30
N ARG A 102 0.26 2.21 7.19
CA ARG A 102 0.13 2.52 8.62
C ARG A 102 -0.24 3.98 8.83
N GLU A 103 0.45 4.90 8.16
CA GLU A 103 0.14 6.32 8.29
C GLU A 103 -1.24 6.68 7.73
N ARG A 104 -1.64 6.10 6.59
CA ARG A 104 -3.00 6.27 6.04
C ARG A 104 -4.06 5.80 7.03
N PHE A 105 -3.83 4.67 7.69
CA PHE A 105 -4.74 4.11 8.69
C PHE A 105 -4.86 5.03 9.92
N ARG A 106 -3.75 5.58 10.43
CA ARG A 106 -3.77 6.59 11.52
C ARG A 106 -4.62 7.81 11.18
N LEU A 107 -4.55 8.26 9.93
CA LEU A 107 -5.31 9.41 9.44
C LEU A 107 -6.79 9.08 9.15
N GLY A 108 -7.25 7.85 9.39
CA GLY A 108 -8.60 7.41 9.05
C GLY A 108 -8.87 7.31 7.55
N LYS A 109 -7.82 7.35 6.71
CA LYS A 109 -7.92 7.27 5.24
C LYS A 109 -7.92 5.82 4.79
N PHE A 110 -8.96 5.10 5.21
CA PHE A 110 -9.15 3.70 4.87
C PHE A 110 -9.47 3.51 3.39
N GLY A 111 -9.37 2.27 2.91
CA GLY A 111 -9.87 1.91 1.59
C GLY A 111 -11.36 1.57 1.62
N ILE A 112 -11.85 0.92 0.55
CA ILE A 112 -13.24 0.48 0.45
C ILE A 112 -13.63 -0.37 1.68
N GLY A 113 -14.78 -0.09 2.28
CA GLY A 113 -15.28 -0.84 3.44
C GLY A 113 -14.60 -0.56 4.77
N GLY A 114 -13.67 0.40 4.87
CA GLY A 114 -13.05 0.76 6.14
C GLY A 114 -13.98 1.44 7.16
N ASP A 115 -15.13 1.94 6.70
CA ASP A 115 -16.20 2.57 7.47
C ASP A 115 -17.28 1.59 7.96
N LEU A 116 -17.15 0.30 7.62
CA LEU A 116 -18.07 -0.75 8.03
C LEU A 116 -17.95 -1.01 9.54
N LYS A 117 -19.07 -0.83 10.26
CA LYS A 117 -19.14 -1.12 11.71
C LYS A 117 -19.65 -2.52 12.00
N HIS A 118 -20.64 -2.98 11.25
CA HIS A 118 -21.21 -4.32 11.40
C HIS A 118 -20.49 -5.26 10.45
N VAL A 119 -19.61 -6.08 11.02
CA VAL A 119 -18.81 -7.06 10.28
C VAL A 119 -18.78 -8.32 11.10
N GLU A 120 -19.25 -9.42 10.52
CA GLU A 120 -19.23 -10.74 11.15
C GLU A 120 -18.42 -11.70 10.30
N ASN A 121 -17.46 -12.40 10.91
CA ASN A 121 -16.57 -13.36 10.23
C ASN A 121 -15.86 -12.77 8.99
N GLY A 122 -15.51 -11.48 9.01
CA GLY A 122 -14.90 -10.79 7.87
C GLY A 122 -15.87 -10.54 6.71
N MET A 123 -17.18 -10.62 6.95
CA MET A 123 -18.23 -10.34 5.98
C MET A 123 -19.12 -9.21 6.50
N ALA A 124 -19.45 -8.26 5.63
CA ALA A 124 -20.41 -7.20 5.92
C ALA A 124 -21.59 -7.29 4.95
N GLU A 125 -22.80 -7.06 5.46
CA GLU A 125 -24.01 -7.03 4.66
C GLU A 125 -24.44 -5.58 4.42
N LEU A 126 -24.64 -5.26 3.14
CA LEU A 126 -25.07 -3.96 2.67
C LEU A 126 -26.50 -4.06 2.16
N LYS A 127 -27.34 -3.12 2.56
CA LYS A 127 -28.71 -3.02 2.10
C LYS A 127 -29.06 -1.61 1.62
N VAL A 128 -30.20 -1.45 0.95
CA VAL A 128 -30.59 -0.18 0.31
C VAL A 128 -31.66 0.50 1.14
N ARG A 129 -31.28 1.49 1.94
CA ARG A 129 -32.25 2.29 2.67
C ARG A 129 -32.91 3.30 1.73
N GLU A 130 -34.21 3.16 1.50
CA GLU A 130 -35.03 4.18 0.84
C GLU A 130 -35.49 5.24 1.85
N THR A 131 -35.29 6.51 1.52
CA THR A 131 -35.82 7.66 2.27
C THR A 131 -36.49 8.63 1.33
N HIS A 132 -37.53 9.31 1.78
CA HIS A 132 -38.20 10.35 0.99
C HIS A 132 -37.53 11.71 1.26
N LYS A 133 -36.94 12.34 0.24
CA LYS A 133 -36.43 13.72 0.35
C LYS A 133 -37.55 14.73 0.11
N THR A 134 -38.37 14.44 -0.89
CA THR A 134 -39.62 15.13 -1.22
C THR A 134 -40.68 14.07 -1.51
N PRO A 135 -41.98 14.41 -1.52
CA PRO A 135 -43.03 13.42 -1.77
C PRO A 135 -42.84 12.63 -3.09
N LEU A 136 -42.20 13.24 -4.09
CA LEU A 136 -41.94 12.60 -5.39
C LEU A 136 -40.54 11.98 -5.51
N VAL A 137 -39.53 12.50 -4.80
CA VAL A 137 -38.13 12.07 -4.98
C VAL A 137 -37.69 11.16 -3.82
N ARG A 138 -37.36 9.92 -4.17
CA ARG A 138 -36.75 8.96 -3.25
C ARG A 138 -35.24 9.04 -3.31
N LEU A 139 -34.59 9.10 -2.15
CA LEU A 139 -33.16 8.91 -2.00
C LEU A 139 -32.88 7.48 -1.59
N ARG A 140 -31.97 6.85 -2.32
CA ARG A 140 -31.49 5.49 -2.04
C ARG A 140 -30.07 5.57 -1.55
N GLN A 141 -29.84 5.09 -0.34
CA GLN A 141 -28.53 5.11 0.29
C GLN A 141 -28.12 3.69 0.65
N VAL A 142 -26.83 3.38 0.53
CA VAL A 142 -26.29 2.08 0.92
C VAL A 142 -25.95 2.15 2.40
N VAL A 143 -26.51 1.23 3.17
CA VAL A 143 -26.29 1.11 4.61
C VAL A 143 -25.68 -0.24 4.96
N ASN A 144 -24.77 -0.24 5.92
CA ASN A 144 -24.30 -1.46 6.58
C ASN A 144 -25.27 -1.77 7.73
N VAL A 145 -25.80 -2.98 7.73
CA VAL A 145 -26.70 -3.50 8.75
C VAL A 145 -26.13 -4.78 9.35
N PRO A 146 -26.45 -5.10 10.61
CA PRO A 146 -26.15 -6.42 11.17
C PRO A 146 -26.78 -7.53 10.30
N PRO A 147 -26.13 -8.69 10.19
CA PRO A 147 -26.64 -9.76 9.35
C PRO A 147 -28.01 -10.24 9.84
N GLY A 148 -28.89 -10.50 8.89
CA GLY A 148 -30.27 -10.95 9.18
C GLY A 148 -31.24 -9.85 9.65
N GLN A 149 -30.80 -8.61 9.91
CA GLN A 149 -31.69 -7.51 10.29
C GLN A 149 -32.18 -6.68 9.10
N GLU A 150 -33.27 -5.94 9.28
CA GLU A 150 -33.88 -5.10 8.25
C GLU A 150 -33.18 -3.72 8.08
N GLU A 151 -33.49 -3.05 6.98
CA GLU A 151 -32.88 -1.78 6.54
C GLU A 151 -33.26 -0.57 7.41
N SER A 152 -34.39 -0.66 8.11
CA SER A 152 -34.99 0.40 8.92
C SER A 152 -34.40 0.52 10.34
N THR A 153 -33.50 -0.39 10.70
CA THR A 153 -32.91 -0.47 12.03
C THR A 153 -32.10 0.79 12.35
N PRO A 154 -32.21 1.39 13.55
CA PRO A 154 -31.45 2.60 13.93
C PRO A 154 -29.93 2.38 13.93
N GLU A 155 -29.48 1.13 14.02
CA GLU A 155 -28.08 0.74 13.97
C GLU A 155 -27.47 0.80 12.55
N ALA A 156 -28.28 1.08 11.52
CA ALA A 156 -27.82 1.16 10.14
C ALA A 156 -26.84 2.33 9.92
N VAL A 157 -25.62 2.01 9.46
CA VAL A 157 -24.56 3.01 9.21
C VAL A 157 -24.43 3.27 7.72
N LEU A 158 -24.36 4.55 7.33
CA LEU A 158 -24.11 4.93 5.93
C LEU A 158 -22.70 4.51 5.50
N VAL A 159 -22.60 3.88 4.33
CA VAL A 159 -21.34 3.39 3.79
C VAL A 159 -20.95 4.21 2.56
N SER A 160 -19.69 4.63 2.53
CA SER A 160 -19.07 5.34 1.42
C SER A 160 -18.52 4.38 0.36
N GLY A 161 -18.44 4.86 -0.89
CA GLY A 161 -17.85 4.09 -2.00
C GLY A 161 -18.79 3.10 -2.72
N PHE A 162 -20.01 2.89 -2.20
CA PHE A 162 -21.05 2.10 -2.86
C PHE A 162 -22.18 3.01 -3.37
N LYS A 163 -22.76 2.66 -4.52
CA LYS A 163 -23.88 3.39 -5.12
C LYS A 163 -25.01 2.46 -5.49
N VAL A 164 -26.23 2.96 -5.43
CA VAL A 164 -27.41 2.22 -5.91
C VAL A 164 -27.63 2.55 -7.38
N LYS A 165 -27.79 1.51 -8.21
CA LYS A 165 -28.21 1.62 -9.62
C LYS A 165 -29.63 1.07 -9.77
N GLY A 166 -30.49 1.81 -10.46
CA GLY A 166 -31.88 1.41 -10.66
C GLY A 166 -32.66 1.41 -9.34
N VAL A 167 -33.42 0.34 -9.09
CA VAL A 167 -34.31 0.23 -7.92
C VAL A 167 -33.59 -0.26 -6.67
N GLY A 168 -32.83 -1.36 -6.76
CA GLY A 168 -32.22 -1.98 -5.59
C GLY A 168 -30.84 -2.59 -5.83
N THR A 169 -30.23 -2.36 -6.99
CA THR A 169 -28.94 -2.98 -7.33
C THR A 169 -27.79 -2.16 -6.74
N ILE A 170 -27.09 -2.69 -5.74
CA ILE A 170 -25.89 -2.07 -5.20
C ILE A 170 -24.72 -2.33 -6.14
N SER A 171 -24.02 -1.27 -6.53
CA SER A 171 -22.85 -1.29 -7.40
C SER A 171 -21.66 -0.68 -6.67
N GLY A 172 -20.57 -1.43 -6.58
CA GLY A 172 -19.31 -1.00 -5.99
C GLY A 172 -18.23 -2.08 -6.13
N SER A 173 -16.99 -1.71 -5.84
CA SER A 173 -15.87 -2.67 -5.84
C SER A 173 -16.08 -3.69 -4.72
N TYR A 174 -15.88 -4.97 -5.02
CA TYR A 174 -16.02 -6.09 -4.06
C TYR A 174 -17.43 -6.26 -3.45
N ALA A 175 -18.47 -5.62 -4.03
CA ALA A 175 -19.86 -5.86 -3.67
C ALA A 175 -20.40 -7.09 -4.43
N LEU A 176 -20.58 -8.21 -3.73
CA LEU A 176 -21.20 -9.41 -4.29
C LEU A 176 -22.71 -9.37 -4.06
N PRO A 177 -23.56 -9.51 -5.08
CA PRO A 177 -25.01 -9.42 -4.91
C PRO A 177 -25.56 -10.59 -4.07
N MET A 178 -26.56 -10.31 -3.24
CA MET A 178 -27.28 -11.32 -2.44
C MET A 178 -28.67 -11.61 -3.00
N ARG A 179 -29.19 -12.84 -2.75
CA ARG A 179 -30.49 -13.29 -3.27
C ARG A 179 -31.67 -12.44 -2.78
N HIS A 180 -31.67 -12.05 -1.50
CA HIS A 180 -32.77 -11.32 -0.86
C HIS A 180 -32.65 -9.80 -1.01
N GLY A 181 -31.95 -9.34 -2.05
CA GLY A 181 -31.55 -7.94 -2.18
C GLY A 181 -30.35 -7.61 -1.29
N GLY A 182 -29.67 -6.52 -1.63
CA GLY A 182 -28.43 -6.12 -0.97
C GLY A 182 -27.17 -6.73 -1.58
N ALA A 183 -26.04 -6.47 -0.93
CA ALA A 183 -24.73 -6.95 -1.34
C ALA A 183 -23.89 -7.35 -0.12
N ARG A 184 -23.05 -8.36 -0.30
CA ARG A 184 -22.07 -8.80 0.68
C ARG A 184 -20.69 -8.29 0.30
N VAL A 185 -19.96 -7.76 1.26
CA VAL A 185 -18.54 -7.41 1.11
C VAL A 185 -17.73 -8.36 1.98
N THR A 186 -16.88 -9.15 1.35
CA THR A 186 -15.99 -10.10 2.02
C THR A 186 -14.58 -9.53 2.04
N VAL A 187 -13.88 -9.65 3.17
CA VAL A 187 -12.45 -9.33 3.26
C VAL A 187 -11.68 -10.19 2.24
N THR A 188 -11.04 -9.52 1.30
CA THR A 188 -10.27 -10.16 0.22
C THR A 188 -8.83 -9.67 0.21
N GLU A 189 -7.90 -10.51 -0.26
CA GLU A 189 -6.50 -10.11 -0.35
C GLU A 189 -6.32 -8.97 -1.36
N GLY A 190 -5.58 -7.94 -0.96
CA GLY A 190 -5.28 -6.80 -1.82
C GLY A 190 -6.50 -5.90 -2.10
N MET A 191 -7.53 -5.96 -1.25
CA MET A 191 -8.71 -5.10 -1.38
C MET A 191 -8.35 -3.60 -1.34
N TRP A 192 -7.32 -3.23 -0.58
CA TRP A 192 -6.75 -1.88 -0.51
C TRP A 192 -5.40 -1.78 -1.24
N GLU A 193 -5.02 -2.76 -2.04
CA GLU A 193 -3.72 -2.75 -2.69
C GLU A 193 -3.64 -1.69 -3.81
N ASP A 194 -2.63 -0.83 -3.72
CA ASP A 194 -2.22 -0.02 -4.86
C ASP A 194 -1.49 -0.92 -5.88
N LYS A 195 -2.24 -1.53 -6.82
CA LYS A 195 -1.72 -2.51 -7.78
C LYS A 195 -0.55 -1.96 -8.58
N ARG A 196 0.48 -2.80 -8.76
CA ARG A 196 1.65 -2.46 -9.57
C ARG A 196 1.36 -2.76 -11.04
N GLY A 197 1.70 -1.80 -11.91
CA GLY A 197 1.74 -2.06 -13.34
C GLY A 197 2.71 -3.20 -13.64
N HIS A 198 2.27 -4.16 -14.43
CA HIS A 198 3.10 -5.23 -14.98
C HIS A 198 3.13 -5.12 -16.50
N LYS A 199 4.19 -5.62 -17.12
CA LYS A 199 4.33 -5.58 -18.58
C LYS A 199 3.54 -6.72 -19.20
N VAL A 200 2.53 -6.41 -20.00
CA VAL A 200 1.80 -7.39 -20.81
C VAL A 200 2.65 -7.79 -22.01
N ASP A 201 2.88 -9.10 -22.21
CA ASP A 201 3.69 -9.68 -23.30
C ASP A 201 5.07 -9.02 -23.46
N GLY A 202 5.82 -8.81 -22.36
CA GLY A 202 7.15 -8.20 -22.41
C GLY A 202 7.16 -6.67 -22.58
N GLY A 203 5.97 -6.05 -22.69
CA GLY A 203 5.80 -4.60 -22.90
C GLY A 203 5.87 -4.23 -24.37
N GLU A 204 5.67 -2.96 -24.68
CA GLU A 204 5.50 -2.46 -26.05
C GLU A 204 6.63 -2.90 -27.01
N ARG A 205 7.90 -2.69 -26.62
CA ARG A 205 9.05 -2.99 -27.48
C ARG A 205 9.26 -4.47 -27.81
N ARG A 206 8.88 -5.38 -26.90
CA ARG A 206 9.15 -6.82 -27.05
C ARG A 206 7.89 -7.62 -27.36
N ARG A 207 6.74 -6.97 -27.51
CA ARG A 207 5.44 -7.64 -27.67
C ARG A 207 5.42 -8.59 -28.87
N GLU A 208 5.85 -8.11 -30.03
CA GLU A 208 5.85 -8.91 -31.25
C GLU A 208 6.85 -10.07 -31.18
N GLU A 209 8.05 -9.80 -30.68
CA GLU A 209 9.08 -10.81 -30.48
C GLU A 209 8.60 -11.93 -29.54
N VAL A 210 8.04 -11.58 -28.38
CA VAL A 210 7.52 -12.53 -27.39
C VAL A 210 6.37 -13.35 -27.99
N ARG A 211 5.44 -12.71 -28.69
CA ARG A 211 4.31 -13.39 -29.36
C ARG A 211 4.79 -14.30 -30.49
N PHE A 212 5.78 -13.88 -31.27
CA PHE A 212 6.36 -14.69 -32.33
C PHE A 212 7.04 -15.94 -31.76
N LYS A 213 7.91 -15.78 -30.76
CA LYS A 213 8.58 -16.89 -30.08
C LYS A 213 7.57 -17.87 -29.47
N ARG A 214 6.51 -17.37 -28.84
CA ARG A 214 5.41 -18.18 -28.32
C ARG A 214 4.73 -19.00 -29.42
N ARG A 215 4.34 -18.37 -30.54
CA ARG A 215 3.72 -19.07 -31.68
C ARG A 215 4.62 -20.12 -32.32
N VAL A 216 5.93 -19.87 -32.40
CA VAL A 216 6.89 -20.85 -32.94
C VAL A 216 7.01 -22.05 -32.00
N ALA A 217 7.12 -21.81 -30.69
CA ALA A 217 7.18 -22.89 -29.69
C ALA A 217 5.89 -23.73 -29.67
N GLU A 218 4.72 -23.08 -29.72
CA GLU A 218 3.42 -23.76 -29.80
C GLU A 218 3.32 -24.64 -31.05
N ARG A 219 3.69 -24.13 -32.23
CA ARG A 219 3.68 -24.93 -33.48
C ARG A 219 4.64 -26.11 -33.41
N LYS A 220 5.84 -25.91 -32.85
CA LYS A 220 6.82 -27.00 -32.69
C LYS A 220 6.28 -28.08 -31.74
N ALA A 221 5.76 -27.69 -30.59
CA ALA A 221 5.17 -28.61 -29.62
C ALA A 221 3.97 -29.39 -30.19
N LEU A 222 3.12 -28.73 -30.99
CA LEU A 222 1.99 -29.39 -31.66
C LEU A 222 2.46 -30.43 -32.69
N ARG A 223 3.48 -30.10 -33.48
CA ARG A 223 4.05 -31.01 -34.47
C ARG A 223 4.70 -32.23 -33.81
N GLU A 224 5.43 -32.02 -32.72
CA GLU A 224 6.01 -33.09 -31.90
C GLU A 224 4.93 -33.96 -31.25
N GLN A 225 3.85 -33.37 -30.73
CA GLN A 225 2.70 -34.11 -30.19
C GLN A 225 1.98 -34.94 -31.26
N GLN A 226 1.96 -34.49 -32.52
CA GLN A 226 1.40 -35.24 -33.65
C GLN A 226 2.35 -36.33 -34.17
N GLY A 227 3.55 -36.49 -33.58
CA GLY A 227 4.50 -37.54 -33.95
C GLY A 227 5.36 -37.22 -35.17
N TYR A 228 5.30 -35.99 -35.68
CA TYR A 228 6.12 -35.54 -36.79
C TYR A 228 7.41 -34.89 -36.27
N TYR A 229 8.46 -35.69 -36.07
CA TYR A 229 9.79 -35.16 -35.80
C TYR A 229 10.38 -34.41 -37.00
#